data_AF-A0A2A5M2Q3-F1
#
_entry.id   AF-A0A2A5M2Q3-F1
#
_cell.length_a   1.000
_cell.length_b   1.000
_cell.length_c   1.000
_cell.angle_alpha   90.00
_cell.angle_beta   90.00
_cell.angle_gamma   90.00
#
_symmetry.space_group_name_H-M   'P 1'
#
loop_
_entity.id
_entity.type
_entity.pdbx_description
1 polymer ?
#
loop_
_entity_poly.entity_id
_entity_poly.type
_entity_poly.pdbx_seq_one_letter_code
_entity_poly.pdbx_strand_id
1 'polypeptide(L)'
;MAKNEGYICVFDCESVPDVELIRKTLGFEGSDLEVSLKALQWQKEQSGSEFLPLPYHKIISICAVLSDNFGKFIKVNKIDGQNEKEMIENFFNFIENYEPKLVSFNGKNFDMPVLVLRALKYNLKAATYLDTQSDKWNNYKTRFSELKHCDLLESLGSNGRGIKLDTLCSMV
;
A
#
# COMPACT_ATOMS: atom_id res chain seq x y z
N MET A 1 -5.64 16.29 -14.93
CA MET A 1 -6.79 15.68 -14.23
C MET A 1 -7.56 16.81 -13.55
N ALA A 2 -8.89 16.76 -13.54
CA ALA A 2 -9.75 17.75 -12.90
C ALA A 2 -10.35 17.15 -11.61
N LYS A 3 -10.47 17.95 -10.55
CA LYS A 3 -10.82 17.49 -9.19
C LYS A 3 -12.17 16.75 -9.06
N ASN A 4 -13.11 16.95 -9.98
CA ASN A 4 -14.50 16.46 -9.85
C ASN A 4 -14.92 15.41 -10.89
N GLU A 5 -14.00 14.86 -11.69
CA GLU A 5 -14.37 13.83 -12.68
C GLU A 5 -14.62 12.46 -12.05
N GLY A 6 -14.13 12.27 -10.82
CA GLY A 6 -14.04 11.00 -10.11
C GLY A 6 -13.20 9.98 -10.87
N TYR A 7 -12.14 9.55 -10.22
CA TYR A 7 -11.16 8.63 -10.79
C TYR A 7 -11.16 7.33 -10.02
N ILE A 8 -10.89 6.24 -10.72
CA ILE A 8 -10.53 4.98 -10.10
C ILE A 8 -9.01 4.85 -10.19
N CYS A 9 -8.37 4.64 -9.05
CA CYS A 9 -6.95 4.38 -8.94
C CYS A 9 -6.74 2.95 -8.47
N VAL A 10 -6.37 2.07 -9.41
CA VAL A 10 -5.92 0.72 -9.11
C VAL A 10 -4.44 0.79 -8.81
N PHE A 11 -4.00 0.38 -7.62
CA PHE A 11 -2.60 0.54 -7.22
C PHE A 11 -2.08 -0.65 -6.43
N ASP A 12 -0.75 -0.75 -6.42
CA ASP A 12 0.05 -1.73 -5.68
C ASP A 12 1.41 -1.13 -5.33
N CYS A 13 1.99 -1.52 -4.19
CA CYS A 13 3.32 -1.07 -3.77
C CYS A 13 4.30 -2.23 -3.55
N GLU A 14 5.54 -1.99 -3.95
CA GLU A 14 6.64 -2.93 -3.77
C GLU A 14 7.56 -2.45 -2.66
N SER A 15 8.05 -3.41 -1.87
CA SER A 15 8.86 -3.12 -0.70
C SER A 15 10.04 -4.08 -0.53
N VAL A 16 11.06 -3.62 0.18
CA VAL A 16 12.21 -4.40 0.61
C VAL A 16 12.38 -4.28 2.13
N PRO A 17 13.13 -5.18 2.79
CA PRO A 17 13.45 -5.01 4.20
C PRO A 17 14.14 -3.68 4.50
N ASP A 18 13.66 -2.94 5.51
CA ASP A 18 14.31 -1.73 6.02
C ASP A 18 15.53 -2.12 6.87
N VAL A 19 16.65 -2.35 6.19
CA VAL A 19 17.91 -2.76 6.80
C VAL A 19 18.44 -1.78 7.86
N GLU A 20 18.12 -0.49 7.75
CA GLU A 20 18.50 0.52 8.74
C GLU A 20 17.71 0.30 10.04
N LEU A 21 16.39 0.11 9.93
CA LEU A 21 15.55 -0.17 11.09
C LEU A 21 15.90 -1.52 11.71
N ILE A 22 16.09 -2.56 10.88
CA ILE A 22 16.45 -3.91 11.33
C ILE A 22 17.76 -3.89 12.12
N ARG A 23 18.81 -3.23 11.61
CA ARG A 23 20.08 -3.05 12.35
C ARG A 23 19.84 -2.39 13.70
N LYS A 24 19.02 -1.34 13.72
CA LYS A 24 18.74 -0.56 14.93
C LYS A 24 17.95 -1.33 15.98
N THR A 25 16.98 -2.17 15.60
CA THR A 25 16.06 -2.82 16.55
C THR A 25 16.40 -4.28 16.84
N LEU A 26 16.99 -4.99 15.88
CA LEU A 26 17.35 -6.41 16.01
C LEU A 26 18.85 -6.66 16.14
N GLY A 27 19.69 -5.64 15.88
CA GLY A 27 21.15 -5.74 16.06
C GLY A 27 21.86 -6.64 15.04
N PHE A 28 21.23 -6.97 13.91
CA PHE A 28 21.86 -7.79 12.87
C PHE A 28 22.92 -7.01 12.10
N GLU A 29 24.11 -7.57 11.99
CA GLU A 29 25.24 -6.99 11.26
C GLU A 29 25.52 -7.72 9.94
N GLY A 30 26.26 -7.05 9.05
CA GLY A 30 26.63 -7.55 7.71
C GLY A 30 26.17 -6.63 6.59
N SER A 31 26.32 -7.11 5.36
CA SER A 31 25.78 -6.47 4.15
C SER A 31 24.25 -6.38 4.20
N ASP A 32 23.66 -5.49 3.39
CA ASP A 32 22.19 -5.32 3.32
C ASP A 32 21.46 -6.63 2.99
N LEU A 33 22.03 -7.45 2.11
CA LEU A 33 21.49 -8.77 1.78
C LEU A 33 21.54 -9.71 2.99
N GLU A 34 22.68 -9.79 3.68
CA GLU A 34 22.82 -10.65 4.86
C GLU A 34 21.88 -10.24 5.99
N VAL A 35 21.76 -8.93 6.25
CA VAL A 35 20.83 -8.38 7.25
C VAL A 35 19.38 -8.72 6.89
N SER A 36 19.02 -8.59 5.61
CA SER A 36 17.68 -8.94 5.10
C SER A 36 17.39 -10.43 5.30
N LEU A 37 18.30 -11.31 4.88
CA LEU A 37 18.14 -12.75 5.02
C LEU A 37 18.05 -13.19 6.49
N LYS A 38 18.86 -12.59 7.38
CA LYS A 38 18.77 -12.82 8.83
C LYS A 38 17.42 -12.42 9.39
N ALA A 39 16.87 -11.29 8.95
CA ALA A 39 15.54 -10.83 9.39
C ALA A 39 14.41 -11.76 8.91
N LEU A 40 14.45 -12.22 7.66
CA LEU A 40 13.48 -13.18 7.14
C LEU A 40 13.52 -14.50 7.91
N GLN A 41 14.73 -15.01 8.18
CA GLN A 41 14.92 -16.24 8.96
C GLN A 41 14.43 -16.06 10.41
N TRP A 42 14.79 -14.95 11.06
CA TRP A 42 14.32 -14.61 12.40
C TRP A 42 12.79 -14.58 12.47
N GLN A 43 12.12 -13.95 11.50
CA GLN A 43 10.66 -13.88 11.47
C GLN A 43 10.02 -15.26 11.24
N LYS A 44 10.65 -16.10 10.41
CA LYS A 44 10.21 -17.47 10.14
C LYS A 44 10.28 -18.35 11.38
N GLU A 45 11.34 -18.22 12.17
CA GLU A 45 11.49 -18.95 13.44
C GLU A 45 10.41 -18.56 14.46
N GLN A 46 10.01 -17.29 14.47
CA GLN A 46 9.03 -16.76 15.43
C GLN A 46 7.56 -17.00 15.02
N SER A 47 7.26 -16.96 13.73
CA SER A 47 5.88 -16.94 13.21
C SER A 47 5.53 -18.05 12.22
N GLY A 48 6.53 -18.79 11.73
CA GLY A 48 6.38 -19.75 10.63
C GLY A 48 6.31 -19.10 9.24
N SER A 49 6.39 -17.76 9.13
CA SER A 49 6.34 -17.01 7.87
C SER A 49 7.58 -16.12 7.71
N GLU A 50 8.03 -15.91 6.47
CA GLU A 50 9.11 -14.95 6.16
C GLU A 50 8.57 -13.52 6.01
N PHE A 51 7.25 -13.32 6.08
CA PHE A 51 6.64 -12.00 5.97
C PHE A 51 6.92 -11.16 7.22
N LEU A 52 7.71 -10.09 7.05
CA LEU A 52 8.14 -9.22 8.14
C LEU A 52 6.98 -8.37 8.70
N PRO A 53 7.06 -7.97 9.98
CA PRO A 53 6.18 -6.93 10.52
C PRO A 53 6.23 -5.64 9.68
N LEU A 54 5.07 -4.99 9.48
CA LEU A 54 4.91 -3.83 8.59
C LEU A 54 5.97 -2.71 8.75
N PRO A 55 6.43 -2.33 9.96
CA PRO A 55 7.46 -1.30 10.10
C PRO A 55 8.79 -1.62 9.41
N TYR A 56 9.10 -2.90 9.21
CA TYR A 56 10.32 -3.38 8.54
C TYR A 56 10.24 -3.36 7.02
N HIS A 57 9.15 -2.86 6.44
CA HIS A 57 9.04 -2.69 5.00
C HIS A 57 9.42 -1.26 4.60
N LYS A 58 10.34 -1.16 3.63
CA LYS A 58 10.76 0.08 2.96
C LYS A 58 10.19 0.08 1.55
N ILE A 59 9.43 1.10 1.18
CA ILE A 59 8.80 1.20 -0.14
C ILE A 59 9.85 1.57 -1.20
N ILE A 60 9.84 0.84 -2.32
CA ILE A 60 10.72 1.07 -3.48
C ILE A 60 9.94 1.46 -4.75
N SER A 61 8.65 1.13 -4.81
CA SER A 61 7.79 1.51 -5.92
C SER A 61 6.32 1.59 -5.49
N ILE A 62 5.57 2.46 -6.16
CA ILE A 62 4.10 2.48 -6.13
C ILE A 62 3.66 2.56 -7.59
N CYS A 63 2.95 1.54 -8.06
CA CYS A 63 2.42 1.47 -9.41
C CYS A 63 0.93 1.79 -9.39
N ALA A 64 0.44 2.55 -10.37
CA ALA A 64 -0.97 2.93 -10.46
C ALA A 64 -1.49 2.87 -11.90
N VAL A 65 -2.70 2.32 -12.04
CA VAL A 65 -3.54 2.41 -13.23
C VAL A 65 -4.70 3.33 -12.92
N LEU A 66 -4.87 4.37 -13.73
CA LEU A 66 -5.95 5.33 -13.61
C LEU A 66 -6.98 5.11 -14.72
N SER A 67 -8.24 5.09 -14.30
CA SER A 67 -9.40 5.16 -15.18
C SER A 67 -10.38 6.24 -14.70
N ASP A 68 -11.31 6.61 -15.57
CA ASP A 68 -12.46 7.40 -15.14
C ASP A 68 -13.42 6.54 -14.28
N ASN A 69 -14.44 7.18 -13.72
CA ASN A 69 -15.48 6.51 -12.95
C ASN A 69 -16.22 5.37 -13.68
N PHE A 70 -16.18 5.31 -15.01
CA PHE A 70 -16.83 4.29 -15.82
C PHE A 70 -15.85 3.17 -16.23
N GLY A 71 -14.61 3.20 -15.75
CA GLY A 71 -13.59 2.20 -16.04
C GLY A 71 -12.86 2.43 -17.37
N LYS A 72 -13.06 3.56 -18.05
CA LYS A 72 -12.28 3.89 -19.24
C LYS A 72 -10.85 4.20 -18.81
N PHE A 73 -9.91 3.45 -19.37
CA PHE A 73 -8.49 3.65 -19.15
C PHE A 73 -8.04 5.08 -19.50
N ILE A 74 -7.31 5.71 -18.59
CA ILE A 74 -6.69 7.03 -18.78
C ILE A 74 -5.18 6.86 -18.96
N LYS A 75 -4.49 6.24 -17.99
CA LYS A 75 -3.06 5.99 -18.05
C LYS A 75 -2.60 4.94 -17.02
N VAL A 76 -1.47 4.29 -17.30
CA VAL A 76 -0.66 3.60 -16.29
C VAL A 76 0.54 4.49 -15.99
N ASN A 77 0.90 4.66 -14.72
CA ASN A 77 2.20 5.22 -14.36
C ASN A 77 2.73 4.64 -13.05
N LYS A 78 4.05 4.68 -12.87
CA LYS A 78 4.62 4.67 -11.52
C LYS A 78 4.34 6.04 -10.88
N ILE A 79 4.15 6.09 -9.57
CA ILE A 79 4.18 7.37 -8.85
C ILE A 79 5.62 7.88 -8.87
N ASP A 80 5.81 9.07 -9.46
CA ASP A 80 7.13 9.69 -9.59
C ASP A 80 7.73 10.05 -8.22
N GLY A 81 9.07 10.04 -8.14
CA GLY A 81 9.82 10.47 -6.96
C GLY A 81 11.27 9.96 -6.99
N GLN A 82 12.23 10.81 -6.61
CA GLN A 82 13.67 10.46 -6.60
C GLN A 82 14.05 9.52 -5.45
N ASN A 83 13.20 9.44 -4.43
CA ASN A 83 13.40 8.61 -3.24
C ASN A 83 12.05 8.22 -2.63
N GLU A 84 12.09 7.35 -1.62
CA GLU A 84 10.89 6.85 -0.93
C GLU A 84 10.00 7.99 -0.38
N LYS A 85 10.60 9.02 0.23
CA LYS A 85 9.85 10.15 0.80
C LYS A 85 9.05 10.88 -0.28
N GLU A 86 9.69 11.26 -1.37
CA GLU A 86 9.05 12.02 -2.46
C GLU A 86 7.94 11.21 -3.14
N MET A 87 8.17 9.90 -3.35
CA MET A 87 7.17 9.01 -3.95
C MET A 87 5.92 8.86 -3.06
N ILE A 88 6.10 8.71 -1.75
CA ILE A 88 5.00 8.62 -0.79
C ILE A 88 4.25 9.97 -0.70
N GLU A 89 4.99 11.07 -0.66
CA GLU A 89 4.43 12.43 -0.66
C GLU A 89 3.56 12.67 -1.91
N ASN A 90 4.07 12.30 -3.09
CA ASN A 90 3.33 12.43 -4.34
C ASN A 90 2.07 11.55 -4.37
N PHE A 91 2.12 10.35 -3.80
CA PHE A 91 0.94 9.48 -3.70
C PHE A 91 -0.15 10.08 -2.79
N PHE A 92 0.21 10.56 -1.59
CA PHE A 92 -0.77 11.18 -0.70
C PHE A 92 -1.27 12.53 -1.22
N ASN A 93 -0.42 13.31 -1.90
CA ASN A 93 -0.85 14.53 -2.59
C ASN A 93 -1.83 14.21 -3.73
N PHE A 94 -1.65 13.09 -4.43
CA PHE A 94 -2.62 12.65 -5.43
C PHE A 94 -3.98 12.31 -4.79
N ILE A 95 -4.00 11.59 -3.66
CA ILE A 95 -5.24 11.30 -2.93
C ILE A 95 -5.92 12.60 -2.44
N GLU A 96 -5.15 13.52 -1.86
CA GLU A 96 -5.66 14.82 -1.36
C GLU A 96 -6.27 15.69 -2.46
N ASN A 97 -5.63 15.72 -3.64
CA ASN A 97 -6.05 16.62 -4.72
C ASN A 97 -7.24 16.08 -5.53
N TYR A 98 -7.37 14.76 -5.66
CA TYR A 98 -8.31 14.14 -6.59
C TYR A 98 -9.34 13.21 -5.94
N GLU A 99 -9.16 12.85 -4.66
CA GLU A 99 -10.05 11.94 -3.92
C GLU A 99 -10.53 10.72 -4.72
N PRO A 100 -9.62 9.97 -5.39
CA PRO A 100 -10.00 8.85 -6.24
C PRO A 100 -10.63 7.71 -5.42
N LYS A 101 -11.47 6.89 -6.05
CA LYS A 101 -11.77 5.56 -5.54
C LYS A 101 -10.52 4.70 -5.67
N LEU A 102 -9.99 4.22 -4.54
CA LEU A 102 -8.86 3.30 -4.50
C LEU A 102 -9.32 1.87 -4.76
N VAL A 103 -8.53 1.13 -5.54
CA VAL A 103 -8.68 -0.31 -5.75
C VAL A 103 -7.33 -0.98 -5.55
N SER A 104 -7.28 -2.05 -4.77
CA SER A 104 -6.05 -2.79 -4.49
C SER A 104 -6.37 -4.27 -4.26
N PHE A 105 -5.36 -5.13 -4.20
CA PHE A 105 -5.52 -6.51 -3.74
C PHE A 105 -4.80 -6.69 -2.40
N ASN A 106 -5.53 -6.88 -1.30
CA ASN A 106 -5.01 -6.93 0.07
C ASN A 106 -4.35 -5.62 0.58
N GLY A 107 -4.52 -4.51 -0.14
CA GLY A 107 -3.91 -3.23 0.19
C GLY A 107 -4.42 -2.56 1.46
N LYS A 108 -5.59 -2.95 2.00
CA LYS A 108 -6.03 -2.50 3.33
C LYS A 108 -5.21 -3.12 4.47
N ASN A 109 -4.64 -4.31 4.25
CA ASN A 109 -3.86 -5.03 5.26
C ASN A 109 -2.35 -4.84 5.11
N PHE A 110 -1.87 -4.44 3.92
CA PHE A 110 -0.45 -4.24 3.64
C PHE A 110 -0.13 -2.84 3.14
N ASP A 111 -0.48 -2.53 1.89
CA ASP A 111 0.00 -1.33 1.18
C ASP A 111 -0.28 -0.03 1.94
N MET A 112 -1.55 0.25 2.24
CA MET A 112 -1.91 1.50 2.92
C MET A 112 -1.38 1.58 4.35
N PRO A 113 -1.48 0.53 5.19
CA PRO A 113 -0.80 0.51 6.48
C PRO A 113 0.70 0.82 6.40
N VAL A 114 1.44 0.22 5.46
CA VAL A 114 2.87 0.48 5.28
C VAL A 114 3.07 1.94 4.83
N LEU A 115 2.37 2.40 3.78
CA LEU A 115 2.48 3.77 3.28
C LEU A 115 2.23 4.81 4.38
N VAL A 116 1.25 4.61 5.27
CA VAL A 116 0.98 5.50 6.40
C VAL A 116 2.13 5.48 7.42
N LEU A 117 2.66 4.30 7.77
CA LEU A 117 3.80 4.20 8.68
C LEU A 117 5.06 4.88 8.10
N ARG A 118 5.27 4.74 6.79
CA ARG A 118 6.38 5.40 6.09
C ARG A 118 6.17 6.91 5.95
N ALA A 119 4.95 7.38 5.72
CA ALA A 119 4.61 8.80 5.79
C ALA A 119 4.92 9.39 7.18
N LEU A 120 4.59 8.66 8.25
CA LEU A 120 4.93 9.06 9.61
C LEU A 120 6.44 9.19 9.81
N LYS A 121 7.24 8.21 9.35
CA LYS A 121 8.72 8.27 9.39
C LYS A 121 9.26 9.56 8.74
N TYR A 122 8.64 10.01 7.66
CA TYR A 122 9.08 11.18 6.89
C TYR A 122 8.37 12.49 7.25
N ASN A 123 7.52 12.49 8.28
CA ASN A 123 6.71 13.63 8.69
C ASN A 123 5.83 14.18 7.54
N LEU A 124 5.25 13.27 6.75
CA LEU A 124 4.36 13.58 5.64
C LEU A 124 2.89 13.52 6.09
N LYS A 125 2.05 14.34 5.45
CA LYS A 125 0.61 14.37 5.72
C LYS A 125 -0.11 13.33 4.85
N ALA A 126 -0.96 12.53 5.48
CA ALA A 126 -1.89 11.61 4.84
C ALA A 126 -3.35 11.96 5.22
N ALA A 127 -3.65 13.26 5.31
CA ALA A 127 -4.86 13.77 5.96
C ALA A 127 -6.15 13.23 5.34
N THR A 128 -6.34 13.40 4.03
CA THR A 128 -7.53 12.89 3.32
C THR A 128 -7.71 11.37 3.47
N TYR A 129 -6.63 10.59 3.43
CA TYR A 129 -6.73 9.14 3.62
C TYR A 129 -7.11 8.76 5.06
N LEU A 130 -6.61 9.50 6.06
CA LEU A 130 -6.83 9.24 7.48
C LEU A 130 -8.10 9.89 8.04
N ASP A 131 -8.78 10.74 7.26
CA ASP A 131 -10.01 11.40 7.70
C ASP A 131 -11.14 10.38 7.84
N THR A 132 -11.56 10.18 9.08
CA THR A 132 -12.69 9.32 9.47
C THR A 132 -13.81 10.12 10.12
N GLN A 133 -13.64 11.45 10.24
CA GLN A 133 -14.53 12.32 11.00
C GLN A 133 -15.51 13.05 10.08
N SER A 134 -15.06 13.49 8.90
CA SER A 134 -15.95 14.15 7.93
C SER A 134 -17.06 13.24 7.43
N ASP A 135 -16.75 11.95 7.21
CA ASP A 135 -17.73 10.92 6.91
C ASP A 135 -17.37 9.61 7.63
N LYS A 136 -18.10 9.33 8.71
CA LYS A 136 -17.90 8.12 9.53
C LYS A 136 -18.15 6.82 8.75
N TRP A 137 -19.05 6.85 7.78
CA TRP A 137 -19.53 5.64 7.09
C TRP A 137 -18.81 5.43 5.76
N ASN A 138 -18.41 6.50 5.08
CA ASN A 138 -17.81 6.43 3.76
C ASN A 138 -16.46 7.16 3.68
N ASN A 139 -15.43 6.57 4.27
CA ASN A 139 -14.05 7.03 4.17
C ASN A 139 -13.12 5.90 3.71
N TYR A 140 -11.85 6.23 3.42
CA TYR A 140 -10.86 5.27 2.93
C TYR A 140 -10.50 4.15 3.93
N LYS A 141 -10.78 4.36 5.22
CA LYS A 141 -10.50 3.41 6.30
C LYS A 141 -11.71 2.54 6.64
N THR A 142 -12.89 2.83 6.10
CA THR A 142 -14.09 2.02 6.37
C THR A 142 -13.88 0.61 5.83
N ARG A 143 -14.14 -0.38 6.69
CA ARG A 143 -14.02 -1.80 6.33
C ARG A 143 -15.04 -2.23 5.28
N PHE A 144 -16.33 -2.05 5.59
CA PHE A 144 -17.44 -2.57 4.78
C PHE A 144 -17.95 -1.61 3.69
N SER A 145 -17.28 -0.47 3.46
CA SER A 145 -17.59 0.41 2.33
C SER A 145 -16.51 0.28 1.28
N GLU A 146 -16.93 0.01 0.05
CA GLU A 146 -16.06 -0.09 -1.13
C GLU A 146 -16.08 1.16 -2.01
N LEU A 147 -16.78 2.22 -1.56
CA LEU A 147 -16.97 3.43 -2.37
C LEU A 147 -15.69 4.27 -2.45
N LYS A 148 -14.95 4.40 -1.34
CA LYS A 148 -13.65 5.12 -1.29
C LYS A 148 -12.46 4.18 -1.48
N HIS A 149 -12.48 2.97 -0.91
CA HIS A 149 -11.43 1.95 -1.10
C HIS A 149 -12.03 0.54 -1.22
N CYS A 150 -11.98 -0.02 -2.42
CA CYS A 150 -12.35 -1.40 -2.71
C CYS A 150 -11.09 -2.29 -2.64
N ASP A 151 -11.01 -3.15 -1.63
CA ASP A 151 -9.97 -4.17 -1.55
C ASP A 151 -10.51 -5.47 -2.16
N LEU A 152 -9.91 -5.90 -3.28
CA LEU A 152 -10.40 -7.05 -4.05
C LEU A 152 -10.28 -8.37 -3.27
N LEU A 153 -9.31 -8.52 -2.36
CA LEU A 153 -9.23 -9.74 -1.56
C LEU A 153 -10.35 -9.79 -0.52
N GLU A 154 -10.73 -8.64 0.04
CA GLU A 154 -11.89 -8.52 0.94
C GLU A 154 -13.21 -8.69 0.17
N SER A 155 -13.33 -8.06 -1.00
CA SER A 155 -14.55 -8.03 -1.81
C SER A 155 -14.88 -9.38 -2.47
N LEU A 156 -13.86 -10.05 -3.02
CA LEU A 156 -14.03 -11.33 -3.73
C LEU A 156 -13.84 -12.55 -2.82
N GLY A 157 -13.12 -12.40 -1.72
CA GLY A 157 -12.79 -13.49 -0.80
C GLY A 157 -13.85 -13.75 0.25
N SER A 158 -14.07 -15.02 0.60
CA SER A 158 -14.80 -15.37 1.82
C SER A 158 -13.91 -15.11 3.04
N ASN A 159 -13.97 -13.89 3.58
CA ASN A 159 -13.13 -13.42 4.69
C ASN A 159 -11.62 -13.46 4.39
N GLY A 160 -11.22 -13.12 3.15
CA GLY A 160 -9.82 -13.02 2.74
C GLY A 160 -9.04 -14.34 2.69
N ARG A 161 -9.73 -15.49 2.65
CA ARG A 161 -9.10 -16.82 2.56
C ARG A 161 -9.21 -17.41 1.17
N GLY A 162 -8.15 -18.09 0.73
CA GLY A 162 -8.18 -19.02 -0.40
C GLY A 162 -8.02 -18.41 -1.79
N ILE A 163 -7.74 -17.11 -1.90
CA ILE A 163 -7.62 -16.42 -3.18
C ILE A 163 -6.22 -15.81 -3.32
N LYS A 164 -5.47 -16.26 -4.32
CA LYS A 164 -4.21 -15.65 -4.75
C LYS A 164 -4.45 -14.83 -6.00
N LEU A 165 -3.85 -13.64 -6.08
CA LEU A 165 -3.99 -12.75 -7.22
C LEU A 165 -3.58 -13.45 -8.52
N ASP A 166 -2.42 -14.11 -8.55
CA ASP A 166 -1.94 -14.85 -9.73
C ASP A 166 -2.93 -15.91 -10.21
N THR A 167 -3.56 -16.64 -9.27
CA THR A 167 -4.56 -17.66 -9.60
C THR A 167 -5.81 -17.03 -10.20
N LEU A 168 -6.31 -15.93 -9.64
CA LEU A 168 -7.43 -15.18 -10.23
C LEU A 168 -7.09 -14.67 -11.64
N CYS A 169 -5.92 -14.08 -11.81
CA CYS A 169 -5.46 -13.53 -13.08
C CYS A 169 -5.23 -14.61 -14.15
N SER A 170 -5.09 -15.88 -13.77
CA SER A 170 -4.99 -17.01 -14.71
C SER A 170 -6.34 -17.54 -15.21
N MET A 171 -7.46 -17.07 -14.66
CA MET A 171 -8.81 -17.52 -15.07
C MET A 171 -9.27 -16.94 -16.41
N VAL A 172 -8.52 -15.98 -16.98
CA VAL A 172 -8.79 -15.31 -18.26
C VAL A 172 -8.13 -15.99 -19.44
#